data_AF-A0A8S0WFM3-F1
#
_entry.id   AF-A0A8S0WFM3-F1
#
_cell.length_a   1.000
_cell.length_b   1.000
_cell.length_c   1.000
_cell.angle_alpha   90.00
_cell.angle_beta   90.00
_cell.angle_gamma   90.00
#
_symmetry.space_group_name_H-M   'P 1'
#
loop_
_entity.id
_entity.type
_entity.pdbx_description
1 polymer ?
#
loop_
_entity_poly.entity_id
_entity_poly.type
_entity_poly.pdbx_seq_one_letter_code
_entity_poly.pdbx_strand_id
1 'polypeptide(L)'
;MNQLKRMQRKAALWITGAFRTSPTGGLEALAGLIPVHLMLKKLATRAVYRVATLADTHPLRSMMGKGLLKQAAPHARSAALMTPAMRGKVKSTVMEVDERVHALTESFKPFALEARPGDRLLDRYADRLRFDECDPGQDRRPYLDKLIAKARADP
;
A
#
# COMPACT_ATOMS: atom_id res chain seq x y z
N MET A 1 2.44 -26.36 -6.16
CA MET A 1 2.95 -25.77 -7.42
C MET A 1 2.45 -26.45 -8.70
N ASN A 2 2.42 -27.79 -8.76
CA ASN A 2 2.07 -28.52 -9.99
C ASN A 2 0.64 -28.28 -10.48
N GLN A 3 -0.32 -28.06 -9.58
CA GLN A 3 -1.71 -27.73 -9.94
C GLN A 3 -1.84 -26.40 -10.70
N LEU A 4 -1.17 -25.35 -10.21
CA LEU A 4 -1.16 -24.03 -10.85
C LEU A 4 -0.54 -24.07 -12.26
N LYS A 5 0.57 -24.81 -12.43
CA LYS A 5 1.18 -25.02 -13.75
C LYS A 5 0.23 -25.74 -14.71
N ARG A 6 -0.49 -26.77 -14.24
CA ARG A 6 -1.51 -27.46 -15.04
C ARG A 6 -2.67 -26.54 -15.42
N MET A 7 -3.12 -25.68 -14.51
CA MET A 7 -4.17 -24.69 -14.77
C MET A 7 -3.72 -23.68 -15.84
N GLN A 8 -2.53 -23.09 -15.70
CA GLN A 8 -2.00 -22.16 -16.70
C GLN A 8 -1.81 -22.83 -18.06
N ARG A 9 -1.32 -24.07 -18.10
CA ARG A 9 -1.20 -24.83 -19.36
C ARG A 9 -2.54 -25.01 -20.05
N LYS A 10 -3.60 -25.35 -19.29
CA LYS A 10 -4.95 -25.43 -19.84
C LYS A 10 -5.37 -24.07 -20.41
N ALA A 11 -5.21 -22.98 -19.66
CA ALA A 11 -5.53 -21.64 -20.16
C ALA A 11 -4.74 -21.29 -21.44
N ALA A 12 -3.44 -21.58 -21.48
CA ALA A 12 -2.58 -21.33 -22.64
C ALA A 12 -3.03 -22.10 -23.88
N LEU A 13 -3.46 -23.37 -23.73
CA LEU A 13 -4.05 -24.15 -24.81
C LEU A 13 -5.35 -23.53 -25.33
N TRP A 14 -6.19 -22.99 -24.45
CA TRP A 14 -7.44 -22.34 -24.85
C TRP A 14 -7.20 -21.01 -25.59
N ILE A 15 -6.20 -20.24 -25.16
CA ILE A 15 -5.82 -18.97 -25.80
C ILE A 15 -5.22 -19.21 -27.18
N THR A 16 -4.32 -20.19 -27.29
CA THR A 16 -3.53 -20.42 -28.51
C THR A 16 -4.19 -21.40 -29.49
N GLY A 17 -5.17 -22.20 -29.04
CA GLY A 17 -5.76 -23.26 -29.85
C GLY A 17 -4.81 -24.41 -30.21
N ALA A 18 -3.62 -24.46 -29.60
CA ALA A 18 -2.58 -25.42 -29.94
C ALA A 18 -2.90 -26.86 -29.48
N PHE A 19 -2.15 -27.83 -30.00
CA PHE A 19 -2.37 -29.24 -29.70
C PHE A 19 -2.09 -29.59 -28.23
N ARG A 20 -2.77 -30.63 -27.74
CA ARG A 20 -2.56 -31.14 -26.37
C ARG A 20 -1.13 -31.63 -26.11
N THR A 21 -0.36 -31.96 -27.14
CA THR A 21 1.04 -32.39 -27.08
C THR A 21 2.03 -31.24 -27.18
N SER A 22 1.57 -30.01 -27.42
CA SER A 22 2.45 -28.85 -27.52
C SER A 22 3.24 -28.60 -26.22
N PRO A 23 4.53 -28.23 -26.33
CA PRO A 23 5.38 -27.98 -25.18
C PRO A 23 4.91 -26.76 -24.40
N THR A 24 4.86 -26.86 -23.06
CA THR A 24 4.32 -25.80 -22.19
C THR A 24 5.05 -24.47 -22.35
N GLY A 25 6.38 -24.47 -22.47
CA GLY A 25 7.15 -23.23 -22.64
C GLY A 25 6.84 -22.52 -23.96
N GLY A 26 6.60 -23.28 -25.03
CA GLY A 26 6.16 -22.71 -26.31
C GLY A 26 4.75 -22.11 -26.22
N LEU A 27 3.83 -22.79 -25.54
CA LEU A 27 2.47 -22.28 -25.30
C LEU A 27 2.47 -20.99 -24.48
N GLU A 28 3.28 -20.93 -23.43
CA GLU A 28 3.43 -19.73 -22.59
C GLU A 28 3.99 -18.56 -23.41
N ALA A 29 5.02 -18.80 -24.23
CA ALA A 29 5.61 -17.77 -25.09
C ALA A 29 4.62 -17.26 -26.15
N LEU A 30 3.92 -18.16 -26.86
CA LEU A 30 2.93 -17.80 -27.88
C LEU A 30 1.71 -17.07 -27.28
N ALA A 31 1.31 -17.44 -26.07
CA ALA A 31 0.22 -16.75 -25.35
C ALA A 31 0.67 -15.45 -24.66
N GLY A 32 1.96 -15.10 -24.70
CA GLY A 32 2.51 -13.95 -23.97
C GLY A 32 2.42 -14.06 -22.44
N LEU A 33 2.39 -15.29 -21.91
CA LEU A 33 2.23 -15.55 -20.48
C LEU A 33 3.58 -15.79 -19.80
N ILE A 34 3.82 -15.14 -18.66
CA ILE A 34 4.95 -15.46 -17.78
C ILE A 34 4.63 -16.77 -17.04
N PRO A 35 5.58 -17.72 -16.90
CA PRO A 35 5.37 -18.93 -16.10
C PRO A 35 4.88 -18.60 -14.68
N VAL A 36 3.80 -19.26 -14.22
CA VAL A 36 3.05 -18.87 -12.98
C VAL A 36 3.95 -18.74 -11.76
N HIS A 37 4.97 -19.58 -11.64
CA HIS A 37 5.91 -19.54 -10.52
C HIS A 37 6.75 -18.26 -10.49
N LEU A 38 7.18 -17.78 -11.65
CA LEU A 38 7.88 -16.50 -11.79
C LEU A 38 6.92 -15.34 -11.56
N MET A 39 5.67 -15.47 -12.02
CA MET A 39 4.64 -14.45 -11.77
C MET A 39 4.36 -14.29 -10.27
N LEU A 40 4.19 -15.38 -9.53
CA LEU A 40 4.01 -15.35 -8.07
C LEU A 40 5.23 -14.73 -7.36
N LYS A 41 6.45 -15.11 -7.76
CA LYS A 41 7.69 -14.52 -7.21
C LYS A 41 7.76 -13.01 -7.49
N LYS A 42 7.39 -12.58 -8.70
CA LYS A 42 7.31 -11.15 -9.08
C LYS A 42 6.28 -10.40 -8.25
N LEU A 43 5.11 -10.98 -8.01
CA LEU A 43 4.07 -10.36 -7.19
C LEU A 43 4.49 -10.26 -5.72
N ALA A 44 5.07 -11.31 -5.15
CA ALA A 44 5.56 -11.32 -3.77
C ALA A 44 6.68 -10.29 -3.56
N THR A 45 7.69 -10.27 -4.45
CA THR A 45 8.75 -9.26 -4.40
C THR A 45 8.22 -7.84 -4.56
N ARG A 46 7.28 -7.61 -5.49
CA ARG A 46 6.63 -6.30 -5.65
C ARG A 46 5.89 -5.86 -4.38
N ALA A 47 5.22 -6.77 -3.67
CA ALA A 47 4.55 -6.45 -2.41
C ALA A 47 5.55 -6.00 -1.34
N VAL A 48 6.70 -6.68 -1.25
CA VAL A 48 7.80 -6.31 -0.36
C VAL A 48 8.33 -4.91 -0.67
N TYR A 49 8.66 -4.63 -1.94
CA TYR A 49 9.12 -3.30 -2.36
C TYR A 49 8.08 -2.20 -2.11
N ARG A 50 6.79 -2.46 -2.38
CA ARG A 50 5.72 -1.49 -2.10
C ARG A 50 5.72 -1.06 -0.65
N VAL A 51 5.82 -2.01 0.28
CA VAL A 51 5.87 -1.71 1.72
C VAL A 51 7.13 -0.92 2.08
N ALA A 52 8.28 -1.26 1.48
CA ALA A 52 9.52 -0.51 1.71
C ALA A 52 9.40 0.96 1.28
N THR A 53 8.75 1.21 0.13
CA THR A 53 8.56 2.57 -0.42
C THR A 53 7.50 3.43 0.28
N LEU A 54 6.69 2.85 1.19
CA LEU A 54 5.65 3.62 1.87
C LEU A 54 6.21 4.80 2.69
N ALA A 55 5.35 5.78 2.99
CA ALA A 55 5.61 6.83 3.97
C ALA A 55 5.61 6.31 5.40
N ASP A 56 6.39 6.95 6.28
CA ASP A 56 6.57 6.51 7.66
C ASP A 56 5.28 6.59 8.47
N THR A 57 4.35 7.46 8.08
CA THR A 57 3.00 7.64 8.63
C THR A 57 1.92 6.84 7.89
N HIS A 58 2.28 5.98 6.92
CA HIS A 58 1.29 5.33 6.07
C HIS A 58 0.43 4.32 6.85
N PRO A 59 -0.92 4.29 6.67
CA PRO A 59 -1.80 3.42 7.44
C PRO A 59 -1.52 1.92 7.25
N LEU A 60 -1.03 1.49 6.09
CA LEU A 60 -0.61 0.08 5.93
C LEU A 60 0.55 -0.31 6.86
N ARG A 61 1.42 0.62 7.29
CA ARG A 61 2.46 0.32 8.29
C ARG A 61 1.88 0.04 9.67
N SER A 62 0.70 0.58 9.96
CA SER A 62 -0.07 0.28 11.17
C SER A 62 -0.42 -1.20 11.29
N MET A 63 -0.50 -1.95 10.18
CA MET A 63 -0.78 -3.39 10.16
C MET A 63 0.46 -4.27 10.36
N MET A 64 1.65 -3.72 10.14
CA MET A 64 2.89 -4.49 10.06
C MET A 64 3.47 -4.77 11.46
N GLY A 65 4.61 -5.46 11.50
CA GLY A 65 5.36 -5.73 12.72
C GLY A 65 6.02 -4.47 13.28
N LYS A 66 6.54 -4.59 14.50
CA LYS A 66 7.18 -3.46 15.22
C LYS A 66 8.32 -2.82 14.43
N GLY A 67 9.07 -3.59 13.65
CA GLY A 67 10.18 -3.08 12.84
C GLY A 67 9.74 -2.19 11.67
N LEU A 68 8.52 -2.34 11.18
CA LEU A 68 7.98 -1.60 10.03
C LEU A 68 6.96 -0.53 10.41
N LEU A 69 6.63 -0.40 11.69
CA LEU A 69 5.62 0.52 12.20
C LEU A 69 6.04 2.00 12.02
N LYS A 70 7.34 2.31 12.25
CA LYS A 70 7.91 3.66 12.17
C LYS A 70 7.09 4.71 12.95
N GLN A 71 6.48 5.68 12.26
CA GLN A 71 5.68 6.77 12.85
C GLN A 71 4.18 6.48 12.84
N ALA A 72 3.74 5.37 12.23
CA ALA A 72 2.34 4.99 12.24
C ALA A 72 1.93 4.42 13.61
N ALA A 73 0.77 4.81 14.13
CA ALA A 73 0.24 4.15 15.33
C ALA A 73 -0.18 2.70 14.98
N PRO A 74 0.06 1.71 15.85
CA PRO A 74 -0.31 0.32 15.57
C PRO A 74 -1.82 0.15 15.68
N HIS A 75 -2.43 -0.50 14.70
CA HIS A 75 -3.85 -0.82 14.74
C HIS A 75 -4.08 -2.01 15.67
N ALA A 76 -5.29 -2.12 16.22
CA ALA A 76 -5.69 -3.16 17.19
C ALA A 76 -5.42 -4.60 16.71
N ARG A 77 -5.43 -4.84 15.38
CA ARG A 77 -5.19 -6.14 14.75
C ARG A 77 -3.86 -6.23 13.98
N SER A 78 -2.89 -5.40 14.35
CA SER A 78 -1.58 -5.36 13.70
C SER A 78 -0.69 -6.54 14.09
N ALA A 79 0.22 -6.92 13.19
CA ALA A 79 1.26 -7.91 13.49
C ALA A 79 2.17 -7.47 14.65
N ALA A 80 2.33 -6.16 14.85
CA ALA A 80 3.08 -5.58 15.97
C ALA A 80 2.54 -5.99 17.35
N LEU A 81 1.22 -6.15 17.49
CA LEU A 81 0.56 -6.53 18.74
C LEU A 81 0.42 -8.06 18.92
N MET A 82 0.71 -8.85 17.89
CA MET A 82 0.65 -10.30 17.98
C MET A 82 1.81 -10.87 18.80
N THR A 83 1.51 -11.91 19.60
CA THR A 83 2.52 -12.70 20.30
C THR A 83 3.37 -13.50 19.30
N PRO A 84 4.63 -13.83 19.62
CA PRO A 84 5.51 -14.60 18.72
C PRO A 84 4.89 -15.95 18.30
N ALA A 85 4.21 -16.63 19.22
CA ALA A 85 3.53 -17.89 18.94
C ALA A 85 2.38 -17.75 17.93
N MET A 86 1.65 -16.64 17.96
CA MET A 86 0.59 -16.36 16.97
C MET A 86 1.17 -16.01 15.60
N ARG A 87 2.28 -15.26 15.55
CA ARG A 87 2.94 -14.89 14.29
C ARG A 87 3.37 -16.12 13.48
N GLY A 88 3.95 -17.12 14.13
CA GLY A 88 4.35 -18.37 13.45
C GLY A 88 3.18 -19.21 12.92
N LYS A 89 1.96 -19.01 13.45
CA LYS A 89 0.75 -19.74 13.00
C LYS A 89 0.06 -19.04 11.83
N VAL A 90 0.13 -17.71 11.76
CA VAL A 90 -0.59 -16.93 10.75
C VAL A 90 0.20 -16.93 9.43
N LYS A 91 -0.32 -17.65 8.44
CA LYS A 91 0.20 -17.61 7.07
C LYS A 91 -0.55 -16.54 6.29
N SER A 92 0.06 -15.37 6.12
CA SER A 92 -0.51 -14.28 5.33
C SER A 92 0.57 -13.54 4.56
N THR A 93 0.15 -12.82 3.51
CA THR A 93 1.04 -11.95 2.74
C THR A 93 1.65 -10.84 3.62
N VAL A 94 0.90 -10.35 4.61
CA VAL A 94 1.39 -9.34 5.55
C VAL A 94 2.57 -9.89 6.36
N MET A 95 2.44 -11.12 6.88
CA MET A 95 3.51 -11.78 7.61
C MET A 95 4.73 -12.07 6.73
N GLU A 96 4.51 -12.58 5.50
CA GLU A 96 5.61 -12.82 4.56
C GLU A 96 6.36 -11.52 4.23
N VAL A 97 5.64 -10.42 4.04
CA VAL A 97 6.27 -9.13 3.75
C VAL A 97 7.03 -8.61 4.96
N ASP A 98 6.46 -8.68 6.17
CA ASP A 98 7.13 -8.25 7.41
C ASP A 98 8.47 -8.96 7.61
N GLU A 99 8.54 -10.27 7.33
CA GLU A 99 9.78 -11.05 7.40
C GLU A 99 10.79 -10.67 6.30
N ARG A 100 10.31 -10.48 5.06
CA ARG A 100 11.20 -10.33 3.90
C ARG A 100 11.67 -8.90 3.63
N VAL A 101 10.99 -7.88 4.16
CA VAL A 101 11.39 -6.47 3.94
C VAL A 101 12.79 -6.20 4.48
N HIS A 102 13.18 -6.85 5.57
CA HIS A 102 14.51 -6.69 6.16
C HIS A 102 15.66 -7.25 5.30
N ALA A 103 15.34 -8.12 4.33
CA ALA A 103 16.33 -8.67 3.41
C ALA A 103 16.60 -7.75 2.19
N LEU A 104 15.89 -6.62 2.08
CA LEU A 104 16.14 -5.64 1.02
C LEU A 104 17.46 -4.92 1.28
N THR A 105 18.31 -4.87 0.26
CA THR A 105 19.55 -4.08 0.26
C THR A 105 19.31 -2.61 -0.10
N GLU A 106 18.21 -2.33 -0.80
CA GLU A 106 17.86 -1.00 -1.29
C GLU A 106 17.16 -0.18 -0.21
N SER A 107 17.63 1.05 -0.01
CA SER A 107 16.99 2.04 0.86
C SER A 107 16.11 2.97 0.05
N PHE A 108 14.85 3.13 0.46
CA PHE A 108 13.89 3.98 -0.22
C PHE A 108 13.51 5.16 0.65
N LYS A 109 13.70 6.38 0.13
CA LYS A 109 13.12 7.59 0.72
C LYS A 109 11.65 7.67 0.30
N PRO A 110 10.68 7.82 1.23
CA PRO A 110 9.27 7.81 0.86
C PRO A 110 8.84 8.94 -0.08
N PHE A 111 9.52 10.08 0.02
CA PHE A 111 9.27 11.24 -0.83
C PHE A 111 10.61 11.69 -1.43
N ALA A 112 10.60 11.98 -2.73
CA ALA A 112 11.63 12.81 -3.33
C ALA A 112 11.55 14.23 -2.74
N LEU A 113 12.67 14.97 -2.72
CA LEU A 113 12.69 16.33 -2.17
C LEU A 113 11.63 17.23 -2.82
N GLU A 114 11.46 17.13 -4.13
CA GLU A 114 10.50 17.91 -4.93
C GLU A 114 9.04 17.41 -4.84
N ALA A 115 8.79 16.27 -4.19
CA ALA A 115 7.48 15.61 -4.15
C ALA A 115 6.92 15.50 -2.73
N ARG A 116 7.48 16.26 -1.79
CA ARG A 116 6.96 16.30 -0.43
C ARG A 116 5.56 16.93 -0.42
N PRO A 117 4.58 16.28 0.23
CA PRO A 117 3.26 16.87 0.44
C PRO A 117 3.42 18.23 1.14
N GLY A 118 2.74 19.26 0.64
CA GLY A 118 2.84 20.63 1.17
C GLY A 118 3.81 21.54 0.39
N ASP A 119 4.90 21.00 -0.16
CA ASP A 119 5.94 21.84 -0.79
C ASP A 119 5.56 22.33 -2.20
N ARG A 120 4.60 21.67 -2.87
CA ARG A 120 4.16 22.04 -4.23
C ARG A 120 3.05 23.09 -4.26
N LEU A 121 2.30 23.24 -3.18
CA LEU A 121 1.21 24.20 -3.08
C LEU A 121 1.70 25.39 -2.25
N LEU A 122 2.26 26.38 -2.93
CA LEU A 122 2.49 27.68 -2.30
C LEU A 122 1.14 28.38 -2.18
N ASP A 123 0.58 28.41 -0.97
CA ASP A 123 -0.60 29.19 -0.69
C ASP A 123 -0.26 30.68 -0.76
N ARG A 124 -0.57 31.29 -1.91
CA ARG A 124 -0.36 32.73 -2.14
C ARG A 124 -1.28 33.61 -1.30
N TYR A 125 -2.29 33.01 -0.68
CA TYR A 125 -3.33 33.71 0.08
C TYR A 125 -3.43 33.17 1.50
N ALA A 126 -2.32 32.70 2.07
CA ALA A 126 -2.27 32.21 3.46
C ALA A 126 -2.76 33.27 4.46
N ASP A 127 -2.59 34.56 4.14
CA ASP A 127 -3.11 35.73 4.85
C ASP A 127 -4.66 35.82 4.87
N ARG A 128 -5.33 35.12 3.95
CA ARG A 128 -6.79 35.05 3.86
C ARG A 128 -7.39 33.85 4.60
N LEU A 129 -6.58 32.89 5.05
CA LEU A 129 -7.03 31.77 5.85
C LEU A 129 -6.99 32.13 7.34
N ARG A 130 -8.16 32.11 7.99
CA ARG A 130 -8.27 32.20 9.44
C ARG A 130 -8.58 30.81 9.99
N PHE A 131 -7.66 30.27 10.79
CA PHE A 131 -7.87 29.02 11.50
C PHE A 131 -8.45 29.34 12.87
N ASP A 132 -9.70 28.95 13.08
CA ASP A 132 -10.33 29.05 14.38
C ASP A 132 -10.46 27.64 14.96
N GLU A 133 -9.60 27.35 15.94
CA GLU A 133 -9.61 26.08 16.65
C GLU A 133 -10.84 26.01 17.56
N CYS A 134 -11.70 25.03 17.33
CA CYS A 134 -12.92 24.82 18.11
C CYS A 134 -12.81 23.49 18.85
N ASP A 135 -13.08 23.50 20.15
CA ASP A 135 -12.93 22.32 21.00
C ASP A 135 -13.83 21.16 20.52
N PRO A 136 -13.32 19.92 20.53
CA PRO A 136 -14.09 18.76 20.11
C PRO A 136 -15.21 18.45 21.12
N GLY A 137 -16.39 19.01 20.89
CA GLY A 137 -17.59 18.78 21.72
C GLY A 137 -18.60 19.93 21.71
N GLN A 138 -18.21 21.11 21.22
CA GLN A 138 -19.06 22.29 21.21
C GLN A 138 -19.91 22.38 19.93
N ASP A 139 -21.18 22.81 20.04
CA ASP A 139 -22.08 22.95 18.89
C ASP A 139 -21.55 24.04 17.94
N ARG A 140 -21.18 23.63 16.73
CA ARG A 140 -20.44 24.46 15.75
C ARG A 140 -21.35 25.43 14.99
N ARG A 141 -22.67 25.22 15.01
CA ARG A 141 -23.64 26.01 14.24
C ARG A 141 -23.62 27.52 14.54
N PRO A 142 -23.74 27.97 15.81
CA PRO A 142 -23.73 29.40 16.12
C PRO A 142 -22.39 30.09 15.83
N TYR A 143 -21.31 29.32 15.79
CA TYR A 143 -19.97 29.80 15.43
C TYR A 143 -19.85 30.00 13.90
N LEU A 144 -20.31 29.02 13.13
CA LEU A 144 -20.33 29.06 11.67
C LEU A 144 -21.21 30.20 11.14
N ASP A 145 -22.38 30.45 11.73
CA ASP A 145 -23.28 31.52 11.31
C ASP A 145 -22.64 32.92 11.47
N LYS A 146 -21.87 33.12 12.56
CA LYS A 146 -21.12 34.36 12.79
C LYS A 146 -19.99 34.54 11.79
N LEU A 147 -19.30 33.47 11.44
CA LEU A 147 -18.22 33.48 10.45
C LEU A 147 -18.74 33.79 9.05
N ILE A 148 -19.87 33.20 8.67
CA ILE A 148 -20.55 33.46 7.38
C ILE A 148 -21.05 34.91 7.32
N ALA A 149 -21.62 35.42 8.40
CA ALA A 149 -22.05 36.82 8.47
C ALA A 149 -20.88 37.80 8.34
N LYS A 150 -19.74 37.51 9.00
CA LYS A 150 -18.52 38.32 8.91
C LYS A 150 -17.88 38.26 7.51
N ALA A 151 -17.85 37.08 6.89
CA ALA A 151 -17.32 36.91 5.53
C ALA A 151 -18.16 37.62 4.45
N ARG A 152 -19.45 37.87 4.71
CA ARG A 152 -20.31 38.67 3.83
C ARG A 152 -20.16 40.18 4.04
N ALA A 153 -19.55 40.60 5.14
CA ALA A 153 -19.40 42.02 5.50
C ALA A 153 -18.04 42.61 5.09
N ASP A 154 -17.01 41.77 4.93
CA ASP A 154 -15.70 42.18 4.39
C ASP A 154 -15.73 42.08 2.84
N PRO A 155 -15.61 43.19 2.08
CA PRO A 155 -15.72 43.22 0.61
C PRO A 155 -14.51 42.63 -0.13
#